data_AF-A0A530Z2P3-F1
#
_entry.id   AF-A0A530Z2P3-F1
#
_cell.length_a   1.000
_cell.length_b   1.000
_cell.length_c   1.000
_cell.angle_alpha   90.00
_cell.angle_beta   90.00
_cell.angle_gamma   90.00
#
_symmetry.space_group_name_H-M   'P 1'
#
loop_
_entity.id
_entity.type
_entity.pdbx_description
1 polymer ?
#
loop_
_entity_poly.entity_id
_entity_poly.type
_entity_poly.pdbx_seq_one_letter_code
_entity_poly.pdbx_strand_id
1 'polypeptide(L)'
;MDVIMRARGASPEEIQRGLEAAKTVLDRAGVTAEQAAGGAFAVEDWDEMGFPADQEPSEMEYAAADVWYEANTAALQACCQDWPQEKRLRAFGLELLTNPEVQLADRDTALAKLRALTDVEDGRGEFLNSEIGMLADALAVDLDNPRDLIAALTIAFTTLELSGFHPDEPIEPKRQAVYEAIDALEAATAMPTSH
;
A
#
# COMPACT_ATOMS: atom_id res chain seq x y z
N MET A 1 10.50 6.02 13.42
CA MET A 1 10.02 6.63 12.17
C MET A 1 9.06 5.62 11.60
N ASP A 2 7.79 5.98 11.54
CA ASP A 2 6.71 5.06 11.19
C ASP A 2 6.44 5.15 9.69
N VAL A 3 7.45 4.81 8.89
CA VAL A 3 7.36 4.75 7.43
C VAL A 3 8.02 3.48 6.93
N ILE A 4 7.53 3.00 5.80
CA ILE A 4 8.14 1.95 5.02
C ILE A 4 8.55 2.50 3.66
N MET A 5 9.54 1.86 3.05
CA MET A 5 9.96 2.19 1.70
C MET A 5 9.65 1.03 0.76
N ARG A 6 8.85 1.32 -0.26
CA ARG A 6 8.46 0.39 -1.31
C ARG A 6 9.27 0.67 -2.57
N ALA A 7 10.28 -0.16 -2.81
CA ALA A 7 11.07 -0.15 -4.04
C ALA A 7 11.28 -1.60 -4.50
N ARG A 8 10.47 -2.05 -5.47
CA ARG A 8 10.49 -3.45 -5.93
C ARG A 8 11.89 -3.83 -6.45
N GLY A 9 12.40 -4.97 -5.98
CA GLY A 9 13.74 -5.45 -6.30
C GLY A 9 14.86 -4.64 -5.66
N ALA A 10 14.58 -3.87 -4.60
CA ALA A 10 15.59 -3.27 -3.76
C ALA A 10 16.13 -4.23 -2.72
N SER A 11 17.44 -4.20 -2.49
CA SER A 11 18.03 -4.92 -1.36
C SER A 11 17.65 -4.25 -0.03
N PRO A 12 17.72 -4.98 1.10
CA PRO A 12 17.51 -4.38 2.42
C PRO A 12 18.42 -3.17 2.69
N GLU A 13 19.66 -3.20 2.21
CA GLU A 13 20.60 -2.09 2.34
C GLU A 13 20.22 -0.88 1.48
N GLU A 14 19.64 -1.10 0.29
CA GLU A 14 19.08 -0.04 -0.56
C GLU A 14 17.89 0.63 0.14
N ILE A 15 16.96 -0.16 0.65
CA ILE A 15 15.81 0.31 1.44
C ILE A 15 16.28 1.12 2.66
N GLN A 16 17.25 0.60 3.42
CA GLN A 16 17.76 1.28 4.61
C GLN A 16 18.36 2.66 4.28
N ARG A 17 19.10 2.78 3.17
CA ARG A 17 19.65 4.09 2.74
C ARG A 17 18.53 5.08 2.42
N GLY A 18 17.46 4.63 1.77
CA GLY A 18 16.30 5.47 1.50
C GLY A 18 15.59 5.94 2.78
N LEU A 19 15.39 5.03 3.74
CA LEU A 19 14.78 5.36 5.03
C LEU A 19 15.62 6.36 5.85
N GLU A 20 16.95 6.21 5.88
CA GLU A 20 17.82 7.18 6.58
C GLU A 20 17.82 8.56 5.91
N ALA A 21 17.73 8.61 4.57
CA ALA A 21 17.62 9.87 3.83
C ALA A 21 16.30 10.59 4.13
N ALA A 22 15.17 9.85 4.12
CA ALA A 22 13.86 10.38 4.50
C ALA A 22 13.86 10.92 5.93
N LYS A 23 14.40 10.14 6.87
CA LYS A 23 14.51 10.52 8.27
C LYS A 23 15.29 11.83 8.46
N THR A 24 16.38 12.01 7.73
CA THR A 24 17.19 13.23 7.77
C THR A 24 16.37 14.47 7.36
N VAL A 25 15.50 14.34 6.36
CA VAL A 25 14.62 15.43 5.92
C VAL A 25 13.59 15.77 7.01
N LEU A 26 12.91 14.74 7.54
CA LEU A 26 11.90 14.91 8.61
C LEU A 26 12.51 15.54 9.87
N ASP A 27 13.65 15.01 10.34
CA ASP A 27 14.37 15.49 11.52
C ASP A 27 14.81 16.96 11.35
N ARG A 28 15.26 17.34 10.15
CA ARG A 28 15.66 18.72 9.84
C ARG A 28 14.46 19.68 9.85
N ALA A 29 13.31 19.24 9.36
CA ALA A 29 12.10 20.03 9.32
C ALA A 29 11.38 20.09 10.69
N GLY A 30 11.70 19.18 11.61
CA GLY A 30 11.12 19.12 12.95
C GLY A 30 9.66 18.63 12.95
N VAL A 31 9.27 17.84 11.95
CA VAL A 31 7.92 17.27 11.82
C VAL A 31 7.97 15.75 11.92
N THR A 32 6.88 15.14 12.39
CA THR A 32 6.74 13.68 12.36
C THR A 32 6.40 13.20 10.95
N ALA A 33 6.65 11.90 10.69
CA ALA A 33 6.22 11.27 9.45
C ALA A 33 4.69 11.35 9.26
N GLU A 34 3.92 11.18 10.33
CA GLU A 34 2.46 11.28 10.33
C GLU A 34 1.99 12.70 9.96
N GLN A 35 2.62 13.74 10.50
CA GLN A 35 2.29 15.13 10.15
C GLN A 35 2.59 15.42 8.68
N ALA A 36 3.76 15.01 8.20
CA ALA A 36 4.16 15.21 6.81
C ALA A 36 3.23 14.46 5.84
N ALA A 37 2.99 13.17 6.10
CA ALA A 37 2.07 12.35 5.30
C ALA A 37 0.63 12.88 5.35
N GLY A 38 0.17 13.37 6.51
CA GLY A 38 -1.15 13.99 6.64
C GLY A 38 -1.30 15.25 5.78
N GLY A 39 -0.25 16.08 5.69
CA GLY A 39 -0.22 17.21 4.78
C GLY A 39 -0.31 16.78 3.31
N ALA A 40 0.48 15.78 2.91
CA ALA A 40 0.43 15.25 1.56
C ALA A 40 -0.94 14.65 1.22
N PHE A 41 -1.54 13.92 2.15
CA PHE A 41 -2.90 13.38 2.00
C PHE A 41 -3.94 14.49 1.81
N ALA A 42 -3.88 15.58 2.60
CA ALA A 42 -4.80 16.71 2.44
C ALA A 42 -4.69 17.36 1.05
N VAL A 43 -3.47 17.47 0.51
CA VAL A 43 -3.25 18.00 -0.85
C VAL A 43 -3.77 17.05 -1.92
N GLU A 44 -3.53 15.75 -1.79
CA GLU A 44 -3.98 14.73 -2.76
C GLU A 44 -5.51 14.56 -2.75
N ASP A 45 -6.14 14.54 -1.58
CA ASP A 45 -7.61 14.48 -1.44
C ASP A 45 -8.27 15.73 -2.05
N TRP A 46 -7.67 16.91 -1.87
CA TRP A 46 -8.14 18.15 -2.51
C TRP A 46 -8.06 18.11 -4.03
N ASP A 47 -7.00 17.54 -4.61
CA ASP A 47 -6.88 17.28 -6.05
C ASP A 47 -7.93 16.27 -6.54
N GLU A 48 -8.11 15.15 -5.84
CA GLU A 48 -9.09 14.13 -6.17
C GLU A 48 -10.53 14.68 -6.18
N MET A 49 -10.84 15.59 -5.26
CA MET A 49 -12.13 16.30 -5.22
C MET A 49 -12.30 17.38 -6.29
N GLY A 50 -11.26 17.70 -7.06
CA GLY A 50 -11.30 18.70 -8.13
C GLY A 50 -11.12 20.15 -7.63
N PHE A 51 -10.33 20.34 -6.58
CA PHE A 51 -9.95 21.64 -6.01
C PHE A 51 -11.11 22.52 -5.51
N PRO A 52 -12.04 22.01 -4.67
CA PRO A 52 -13.08 22.83 -4.05
C PRO A 52 -12.47 23.93 -3.17
N ALA A 53 -12.89 25.18 -3.38
CA ALA A 53 -12.29 26.35 -2.72
C ALA A 53 -12.51 26.40 -1.19
N ASP A 54 -13.53 25.71 -0.67
CA ASP A 54 -13.85 25.65 0.76
C ASP A 54 -13.13 24.51 1.50
N GLN A 55 -12.37 23.68 0.78
CA GLN A 55 -11.58 22.58 1.34
C GLN A 55 -10.12 22.66 0.90
N GLU A 56 -9.66 23.85 0.51
CA GLU A 56 -8.24 24.09 0.23
C GLU A 56 -7.39 23.81 1.49
N PRO A 57 -6.30 23.03 1.37
CA PRO A 57 -5.37 22.80 2.47
C PRO A 57 -4.84 24.10 3.06
N SER A 58 -4.66 24.13 4.37
CA SER A 58 -4.04 25.25 5.07
C SER A 58 -2.56 25.41 4.70
N GLU A 59 -2.00 26.60 4.94
CA GLU A 59 -0.55 26.85 4.77
C GLU A 59 0.32 25.84 5.54
N MET A 60 -0.16 25.37 6.70
CA MET A 60 0.53 24.36 7.50
C MET A 60 0.49 22.97 6.85
N GLU A 61 -0.63 22.59 6.24
CA GLU A 61 -0.76 21.32 5.52
C GLU A 61 0.09 21.31 4.25
N TYR A 62 0.11 22.42 3.50
CA TYR A 62 1.04 22.55 2.37
C TYR A 62 2.50 22.44 2.81
N ALA A 63 2.90 23.12 3.90
CA ALA A 63 4.26 23.03 4.40
C ALA A 63 4.62 21.60 4.85
N ALA A 64 3.68 20.88 5.45
CA ALA A 64 3.87 19.48 5.83
C ALA A 64 3.96 18.55 4.60
N ALA A 65 3.11 18.78 3.59
CA ALA A 65 3.13 18.06 2.31
C ALA A 65 4.48 18.22 1.59
N ASP A 66 5.00 19.45 1.51
CA ASP A 66 6.31 19.74 0.91
C ASP A 66 7.42 18.92 1.56
N VAL A 67 7.39 18.78 2.89
CA VAL A 67 8.35 17.95 3.63
C VAL A 67 8.19 16.46 3.29
N TRP A 68 6.97 15.96 3.15
CA TRP A 68 6.74 14.58 2.72
C TRP A 68 7.28 14.32 1.31
N TYR A 69 7.00 15.21 0.36
CA TYR A 69 7.50 15.09 -1.02
C TYR A 69 9.03 15.18 -1.09
N GLU A 70 9.64 16.05 -0.27
CA GLU A 70 11.10 16.13 -0.15
C GLU A 70 11.67 14.83 0.45
N ALA A 71 11.08 14.32 1.53
CA ALA A 71 11.50 13.07 2.16
C ALA A 71 11.38 11.89 1.20
N ASN A 72 10.28 11.81 0.45
CA ASN A 72 10.05 10.77 -0.56
C ASN A 72 11.09 10.84 -1.69
N THR A 73 11.38 12.06 -2.17
CA THR A 73 12.42 12.30 -3.19
C THR A 73 13.79 11.87 -2.69
N ALA A 74 14.16 12.26 -1.46
CA ALA A 74 15.43 11.89 -0.86
C ALA A 74 15.55 10.37 -0.68
N ALA A 75 14.47 9.72 -0.24
CA ALA A 75 14.41 8.27 -0.10
C ALA A 75 14.68 7.56 -1.43
N LEU A 76 13.93 7.93 -2.48
CA LEU A 76 14.07 7.37 -3.82
C LEU A 76 15.47 7.58 -4.40
N GLN A 77 16.05 8.77 -4.21
CA GLN A 77 17.41 9.06 -4.68
C GLN A 77 18.46 8.18 -3.98
N ALA A 78 18.37 8.02 -2.66
CA ALA A 78 19.34 7.25 -1.88
C ALA A 78 19.19 5.73 -2.06
N CYS A 79 17.95 5.25 -2.15
CA CYS A 79 17.65 3.83 -2.40
C CYS A 79 18.06 3.42 -3.81
N CYS A 80 17.71 4.21 -4.82
CA CYS A 80 17.87 3.87 -6.24
C CYS A 80 19.09 4.56 -6.90
N GLN A 81 20.10 4.95 -6.12
CA GLN A 81 21.25 5.73 -6.59
C GLN A 81 21.91 5.10 -7.83
N ASP A 82 22.14 3.79 -7.81
CA ASP A 82 22.87 3.06 -8.85
C ASP A 82 21.95 2.30 -9.82
N TRP A 83 20.64 2.55 -9.75
CA TRP A 83 19.68 1.86 -10.60
C TRP A 83 19.66 2.41 -12.03
N PRO A 84 19.48 1.55 -13.05
CA PRO A 84 19.13 2.01 -14.38
C PRO A 84 17.79 2.74 -14.33
N GLN A 85 17.60 3.74 -15.21
CA GLN A 85 16.41 4.59 -15.22
C GLN A 85 15.10 3.78 -15.30
N GLU A 86 15.09 2.73 -16.12
CA GLU A 86 13.93 1.83 -16.29
C GLU A 86 13.51 1.15 -14.98
N LYS A 87 14.48 0.75 -14.14
CA LYS A 87 14.21 0.16 -12.82
C LYS A 87 13.73 1.23 -11.83
N ARG A 88 14.32 2.43 -11.88
CA ARG A 88 13.96 3.55 -11.00
C ARG A 88 12.50 3.99 -11.18
N LEU A 89 11.98 3.94 -12.41
CA LEU A 89 10.56 4.26 -12.71
C LEU A 89 9.55 3.30 -12.06
N ARG A 90 10.00 2.16 -11.53
CA ARG A 90 9.16 1.17 -10.83
C ARG A 90 9.23 1.29 -9.30
N ALA A 91 10.01 2.22 -8.77
CA ALA A 91 10.05 2.48 -7.33
C ALA A 91 8.86 3.34 -6.92
N PHE A 92 8.17 2.97 -5.84
CA PHE A 92 6.95 3.64 -5.36
C PHE A 92 7.28 4.73 -4.34
N GLY A 93 8.32 4.53 -3.52
CA GLY A 93 8.79 5.52 -2.56
C GLY A 93 8.37 5.21 -1.12
N LEU A 94 8.04 6.24 -0.36
CA LEU A 94 7.63 6.15 1.03
C LEU A 94 6.13 5.90 1.17
N GLU A 95 5.79 5.12 2.18
CA GLU A 95 4.43 4.88 2.63
C GLU A 95 4.41 5.03 4.16
N LEU A 96 3.35 5.63 4.71
CA LEU A 96 3.18 5.74 6.16
C LEU A 96 2.83 4.36 6.74
N LEU A 97 3.49 3.99 7.84
CA LEU A 97 3.22 2.74 8.56
C LEU A 97 2.06 2.96 9.54
N THR A 98 0.83 2.69 9.10
CA THR A 98 -0.41 2.88 9.87
C THR A 98 -0.95 1.59 10.48
N ASN A 99 -0.67 0.44 9.86
CA ASN A 99 -1.03 -0.88 10.37
C ASN A 99 0.18 -1.84 10.26
N PRO A 100 1.09 -1.83 11.25
CA PRO A 100 2.30 -2.65 11.23
C PRO A 100 2.04 -4.15 11.10
N GLU A 101 0.95 -4.66 11.71
CA GLU A 101 0.62 -6.09 11.66
C GLU A 101 0.26 -6.58 10.26
N VAL A 102 -0.19 -5.68 9.40
CA VAL A 102 -0.63 -5.97 8.04
C VAL A 102 0.44 -5.58 7.04
N GLN A 103 0.95 -4.34 7.09
CA GLN A 103 1.91 -3.81 6.11
C GLN A 103 3.28 -4.50 6.18
N LEU A 104 3.65 -5.07 7.34
CA LEU A 104 4.90 -5.81 7.57
C LEU A 104 4.70 -7.33 7.67
N ALA A 105 3.50 -7.83 7.37
CA ALA A 105 3.24 -9.27 7.39
C ALA A 105 4.19 -10.00 6.43
N ASP A 106 4.82 -11.07 6.90
CA ASP A 106 5.51 -11.99 6.00
C ASP A 106 4.51 -12.74 5.10
N ARG A 107 5.03 -13.43 4.09
CA ARG A 107 4.22 -14.17 3.10
C ARG A 107 3.17 -15.07 3.75
N ASP A 108 3.57 -15.89 4.72
CA ASP A 108 2.71 -16.90 5.31
C ASP A 108 1.66 -16.26 6.22
N THR A 109 2.05 -15.22 6.96
CA THR A 109 1.14 -14.41 7.78
C THR A 109 0.12 -13.67 6.93
N ALA A 110 0.53 -13.09 5.80
CA ALA A 110 -0.35 -12.39 4.88
C ALA A 110 -1.39 -13.34 4.28
N LEU A 111 -0.96 -14.51 3.80
CA LEU A 111 -1.85 -15.56 3.29
C LEU A 111 -2.85 -16.04 4.34
N ALA A 112 -2.38 -16.31 5.56
CA ALA A 112 -3.24 -16.76 6.65
C ALA A 112 -4.29 -15.70 7.01
N LYS A 113 -3.91 -14.42 7.10
CA LYS A 113 -4.83 -13.31 7.37
C LYS A 113 -5.86 -13.13 6.24
N LEU A 114 -5.42 -13.17 4.97
CA LEU A 114 -6.33 -13.09 3.82
C LEU A 114 -7.40 -14.20 3.85
N ARG A 115 -6.99 -15.45 4.09
CA ARG A 115 -7.91 -16.58 4.22
C ARG A 115 -8.85 -16.42 5.41
N ALA A 116 -8.34 -16.01 6.57
CA ALA A 116 -9.16 -15.81 7.78
C ALA A 116 -10.20 -14.68 7.62
N LEU A 117 -9.83 -13.56 7.00
CA LEU A 117 -10.76 -12.48 6.66
C LEU A 117 -11.83 -12.97 5.69
N THR A 118 -11.43 -13.76 4.68
CA THR A 118 -12.36 -14.38 3.73
C THR A 118 -13.31 -15.37 4.42
N ASP A 119 -12.88 -16.12 5.43
CA ASP A 119 -13.73 -17.08 6.15
C ASP A 119 -14.87 -16.40 6.93
N VAL A 120 -14.58 -15.26 7.56
CA VAL A 120 -15.51 -14.58 8.47
C VAL A 120 -16.42 -13.56 7.79
N GLU A 121 -16.08 -13.13 6.56
CA GLU A 121 -16.85 -12.14 5.83
C GLU A 121 -18.28 -12.65 5.53
N ASP A 122 -19.29 -11.85 5.79
CA ASP A 122 -20.70 -12.24 5.65
C ASP A 122 -21.51 -11.32 4.72
N GLY A 123 -20.84 -10.35 4.09
CA GLY A 123 -21.40 -9.42 3.13
C GLY A 123 -22.22 -8.30 3.76
N ARG A 124 -22.14 -8.12 5.09
CA ARG A 124 -22.96 -7.13 5.82
C ARG A 124 -22.13 -6.00 6.44
N GLY A 125 -20.88 -5.86 6.03
CA GLY A 125 -20.02 -4.75 6.44
C GLY A 125 -20.59 -3.39 6.04
N GLU A 126 -20.46 -2.40 6.93
CA GLU A 126 -20.78 -1.00 6.63
C GLU A 126 -19.63 -0.28 5.90
N PHE A 127 -18.40 -0.73 6.14
CA PHE A 127 -17.17 -0.15 5.58
C PHE A 127 -16.35 -1.23 4.88
N LEU A 128 -15.68 -0.85 3.80
CA LEU A 128 -14.76 -1.73 3.08
C LEU A 128 -13.49 -1.98 3.91
N ASN A 129 -13.04 -3.22 3.94
CA ASN A 129 -11.84 -3.60 4.66
C ASN A 129 -10.57 -3.27 3.86
N SER A 130 -9.93 -2.16 4.24
CA SER A 130 -8.68 -1.70 3.63
C SER A 130 -7.50 -2.66 3.85
N GLU A 131 -7.57 -3.59 4.81
CA GLU A 131 -6.48 -4.54 5.08
C GLU A 131 -6.23 -5.50 3.91
N ILE A 132 -7.24 -5.78 3.08
CA ILE A 132 -7.10 -6.72 1.96
C ILE A 132 -6.07 -6.24 0.94
N GLY A 133 -6.13 -4.95 0.57
CA GLY A 133 -5.14 -4.36 -0.33
C GLY A 133 -3.74 -4.39 0.26
N MET A 134 -3.61 -4.01 1.53
CA MET A 134 -2.31 -3.98 2.22
C MET A 134 -1.70 -5.38 2.38
N LEU A 135 -2.51 -6.41 2.69
CA LEU A 135 -2.08 -7.80 2.77
C LEU A 135 -1.67 -8.34 1.38
N ALA A 136 -2.41 -7.97 0.34
CA ALA A 136 -2.08 -8.34 -1.03
C ALA A 136 -0.74 -7.72 -1.48
N ASP A 137 -0.50 -6.45 -1.14
CA ASP A 137 0.77 -5.76 -1.40
C ASP A 137 1.93 -6.38 -0.61
N ALA A 138 1.73 -6.70 0.67
CA ALA A 138 2.73 -7.37 1.49
C ALA A 138 3.10 -8.75 0.91
N LEU A 139 2.10 -9.52 0.46
CA LEU A 139 2.30 -10.82 -0.19
C LEU A 139 3.01 -10.69 -1.54
N ALA A 140 2.72 -9.64 -2.31
CA ALA A 140 3.20 -9.44 -3.67
C ALA A 140 4.51 -8.64 -3.77
N VAL A 141 5.19 -8.36 -2.65
CA VAL A 141 6.31 -7.41 -2.57
C VAL A 141 7.44 -7.71 -3.56
N ASP A 142 7.69 -9.00 -3.83
CA ASP A 142 8.77 -9.47 -4.71
C ASP A 142 8.34 -9.69 -6.17
N LEU A 143 7.05 -9.63 -6.48
CA LEU A 143 6.56 -9.85 -7.84
C LEU A 143 6.90 -8.69 -8.78
N ASP A 144 7.29 -9.01 -10.01
CA ASP A 144 7.30 -8.00 -11.07
C ASP A 144 5.87 -7.76 -11.56
N ASN A 145 5.41 -6.51 -11.47
CA ASN A 145 4.08 -6.06 -11.88
C ASN A 145 2.88 -6.88 -11.33
N PRO A 146 2.67 -6.97 -10.01
CA PRO A 146 1.56 -7.71 -9.40
C PRO A 146 0.18 -7.04 -9.52
N ARG A 147 0.08 -5.91 -10.24
CA ARG A 147 -1.11 -5.05 -10.26
C ARG A 147 -2.40 -5.81 -10.55
N ASP A 148 -2.38 -6.67 -11.58
CA ASP A 148 -3.58 -7.38 -12.02
C ASP A 148 -4.00 -8.46 -11.02
N LEU A 149 -3.04 -9.11 -10.34
CA LEU A 149 -3.33 -10.10 -9.30
C LEU A 149 -3.89 -9.45 -8.03
N ILE A 150 -3.29 -8.34 -7.61
CA ILE A 150 -3.79 -7.54 -6.47
C ILE A 150 -5.20 -7.03 -6.80
N ALA A 151 -5.40 -6.47 -7.99
CA ALA A 151 -6.70 -5.96 -8.43
C ALA A 151 -7.77 -7.07 -8.46
N ALA A 152 -7.44 -8.26 -8.97
CA ALA A 152 -8.36 -9.39 -8.99
C ALA A 152 -8.80 -9.78 -7.57
N LEU A 153 -7.87 -9.85 -6.63
CA LEU A 153 -8.15 -10.13 -5.22
C LEU A 153 -9.02 -9.03 -4.58
N THR A 154 -8.63 -7.76 -4.72
CA THR A 154 -9.39 -6.66 -4.11
C THR A 154 -10.80 -6.56 -4.70
N ILE A 155 -10.97 -6.74 -6.02
CA ILE A 155 -12.29 -6.73 -6.67
C ILE A 155 -13.15 -7.90 -6.18
N ALA A 156 -12.59 -9.12 -6.10
CA ALA A 156 -13.31 -10.27 -5.60
C ALA A 156 -13.76 -10.06 -4.14
N PHE A 157 -12.88 -9.53 -3.30
CA PHE A 157 -13.20 -9.28 -1.89
C PHE A 157 -14.24 -8.19 -1.72
N THR A 158 -14.11 -7.06 -2.41
CA THR A 158 -15.14 -6.00 -2.40
C THR A 158 -16.49 -6.52 -2.90
N THR A 159 -16.50 -7.41 -3.91
CA THR A 159 -17.74 -8.05 -4.37
C THR A 159 -18.37 -8.92 -3.27
N LEU A 160 -17.56 -9.60 -2.48
CA LEU A 160 -18.01 -10.38 -1.33
C LEU A 160 -18.55 -9.47 -0.21
N GLU A 161 -17.81 -8.44 0.21
CA GLU A 161 -18.22 -7.47 1.25
C GLU A 161 -19.54 -6.77 0.91
N LEU A 162 -19.73 -6.42 -0.37
CA LEU A 162 -20.94 -5.73 -0.85
C LEU A 162 -22.11 -6.68 -1.14
N SER A 163 -22.04 -7.95 -0.73
CA SER A 163 -23.11 -8.92 -1.00
C SER A 163 -24.46 -8.53 -0.39
N GLY A 164 -24.46 -7.77 0.72
CA GLY A 164 -25.67 -7.27 1.37
C GLY A 164 -26.53 -6.35 0.48
N PHE A 165 -25.94 -5.75 -0.55
CA PHE A 165 -26.68 -4.98 -1.57
C PHE A 165 -27.43 -5.88 -2.57
N HIS A 166 -27.11 -7.17 -2.61
CA HIS A 166 -27.71 -8.18 -3.49
C HIS A 166 -28.18 -9.42 -2.70
N PRO A 167 -29.17 -9.27 -1.80
CA PRO A 167 -29.56 -10.33 -0.87
C PRO A 167 -30.16 -11.58 -1.53
N ASP A 168 -30.59 -11.49 -2.79
CA ASP A 168 -31.12 -12.61 -3.57
C ASP A 168 -30.01 -13.48 -4.20
N GLU A 169 -28.76 -13.01 -4.20
CA GLU A 169 -27.62 -13.75 -4.72
C GLU A 169 -26.93 -14.57 -3.63
N PRO A 170 -26.55 -15.84 -3.91
CA PRO A 170 -25.81 -16.63 -2.95
C PRO A 170 -24.41 -16.03 -2.71
N ILE A 171 -23.99 -16.02 -1.44
CA ILE A 171 -22.69 -15.47 -1.03
C ILE A 171 -21.52 -16.42 -1.35
N GLU A 172 -21.75 -17.73 -1.29
CA GLU A 172 -20.66 -18.72 -1.40
C GLU A 172 -19.89 -18.68 -2.74
N PRO A 173 -20.52 -18.46 -3.91
CA PRO A 173 -19.77 -18.25 -5.15
C PRO A 173 -18.83 -17.03 -5.11
N LYS A 174 -19.22 -15.95 -4.41
CA LYS A 174 -18.37 -14.76 -4.25
C LYS A 174 -17.20 -15.06 -3.32
N ARG A 175 -17.43 -15.80 -2.23
CA ARG A 175 -16.36 -16.27 -1.33
C ARG A 175 -15.37 -17.18 -2.06
N GLN A 176 -15.87 -18.08 -2.90
CA GLN A 176 -15.02 -18.94 -3.73
C GLN A 176 -14.14 -18.14 -4.70
N ALA A 177 -14.68 -17.10 -5.33
CA ALA A 177 -13.90 -16.21 -6.19
C ALA A 177 -12.75 -15.51 -5.44
N VAL A 178 -12.95 -15.16 -4.17
CA VAL A 178 -11.88 -14.62 -3.32
C VAL A 178 -10.78 -15.66 -3.10
N TYR A 179 -11.12 -16.90 -2.72
CA TYR A 179 -10.10 -17.94 -2.56
C TYR A 179 -9.34 -18.23 -3.86
N GLU A 180 -10.02 -18.25 -5.00
CA GLU A 180 -9.37 -18.42 -6.31
C GLU A 180 -8.36 -17.31 -6.59
N ALA A 181 -8.69 -16.06 -6.24
CA ALA A 181 -7.76 -14.94 -6.36
C ALA A 181 -6.59 -15.02 -5.37
N ILE A 182 -6.83 -15.44 -4.13
CA ILE A 182 -5.77 -15.71 -3.14
C ILE A 182 -4.83 -16.81 -3.66
N ASP A 183 -5.36 -17.92 -4.14
CA ASP A 183 -4.58 -19.06 -4.64
C ASP A 183 -3.75 -18.65 -5.87
N ALA A 184 -4.28 -17.81 -6.76
CA ALA A 184 -3.56 -17.27 -7.91
C ALA A 184 -2.37 -16.39 -7.48
N LEU A 185 -2.57 -15.51 -6.50
CA LEU A 185 -1.51 -14.67 -5.95
C LEU A 185 -0.47 -15.51 -5.17
N GLU A 186 -0.92 -16.51 -4.41
CA GLU A 186 -0.06 -17.46 -3.72
C GLU A 186 0.84 -18.23 -4.70
N ALA A 187 0.28 -18.72 -5.81
CA ALA A 187 1.02 -19.45 -6.83
C ALA A 187 2.07 -18.56 -7.53
N ALA A 188 1.73 -17.30 -7.80
CA ALA A 188 2.67 -16.36 -8.40
C ALA A 188 3.87 -16.07 -7.48
N THR A 189 3.63 -15.95 -6.18
CA THR A 189 4.66 -15.65 -5.16
C THR A 189 5.49 -16.87 -4.74
N ALA A 190 5.05 -18.09 -5.07
CA ALA A 190 5.79 -19.32 -4.78
C ALA A 190 6.96 -19.58 -5.75
N MET A 191 6.99 -18.92 -6.92
CA MET A 191 8.08 -19.09 -7.88
C MET A 191 9.30 -18.28 -7.42
N PRO A 192 10.52 -18.85 -7.40
CA PRO A 192 11.72 -18.08 -7.10
C PRO A 192 11.87 -17.01 -8.19
N THR A 193 11.70 -15.76 -7.80
CA THR A 193 12.07 -14.61 -8.61
C THR A 193 13.53 -14.78 -8.97
N SER A 194 13.79 -15.03 -10.27
CA SER A 194 15.15 -15.21 -10.76
C SER A 194 15.86 -13.86 -10.66
N HIS A 195 16.68 -13.71 -9.61
CA HIS A 195 17.65 -12.64 -9.46
C HIS A 195 18.97 -13.02 -10.13
#